data_AF-A0A9D5GQD8-F1
#
_entry.id   AF-A0A9D5GQD8-F1
#
_cell.length_a   1.000
_cell.length_b   1.000
_cell.length_c   1.000
_cell.angle_alpha   90.00
_cell.angle_beta   90.00
_cell.angle_gamma   90.00
#
_symmetry.space_group_name_H-M   'P 1'
#
loop_
_entity.id
_entity.type
_entity.pdbx_description
1 polymer ?
#
loop_
_entity_poly.entity_id
_entity_poly.type
_entity_poly.pdbx_seq_one_letter_code
_entity_poly.pdbx_strand_id
1 'polypeptide(L)'
;MPDVGSGVAAKRATVKGSAGGSEQKRKAVNVHELFVLRLFGSFWGYLFYYADVRSLSKSVKLLLDENVPRKIKNDLPEFEVFTVQEMNWNGKKKGELLALMLNDGFQVLITTDKNLQNQQNFNKYPVPVLMLNVKLLTYPHVFKLLPELKNRLNSDLPNGSTFISQQESNI
;
A
#
# COMPACT_ATOMS: atom_id res chain seq x y z
N MET A 1 -21.87 4.37 71.55
CA MET A 1 -20.61 5.12 71.35
C MET A 1 -20.25 5.06 69.87
N PRO A 2 -19.61 6.11 69.32
CA PRO A 2 -20.12 7.35 68.72
C PRO A 2 -20.53 7.12 67.23
N ASP A 3 -20.86 8.03 66.31
CA ASP A 3 -20.48 9.44 66.09
C ASP A 3 -21.48 10.06 65.07
N VAL A 4 -22.32 11.04 65.43
CA VAL A 4 -22.20 12.50 65.21
C VAL A 4 -21.80 12.94 63.79
N GLY A 5 -22.60 13.81 63.18
CA GLY A 5 -22.20 14.62 62.03
C GLY A 5 -23.32 14.91 61.04
N SER A 6 -24.26 15.78 61.41
CA SER A 6 -24.49 17.09 60.76
C SER A 6 -25.13 16.99 59.36
N GLY A 7 -26.29 17.56 59.08
CA GLY A 7 -26.97 18.66 59.74
C GLY A 7 -27.58 19.55 58.66
N VAL A 8 -28.90 19.76 58.77
CA VAL A 8 -29.58 21.05 58.57
C VAL A 8 -29.70 21.53 57.11
N ALA A 9 -30.85 21.34 56.46
CA ALA A 9 -32.10 22.11 56.49
C ALA A 9 -32.20 23.19 55.38
N ALA A 10 -33.31 23.18 54.66
CA ALA A 10 -34.31 24.26 54.57
C ALA A 10 -34.26 24.94 53.18
N LYS A 11 -35.22 24.62 52.31
CA LYS A 11 -36.50 25.33 52.08
C LYS A 11 -36.37 26.74 51.48
N ARG A 12 -37.03 26.86 50.31
CA ARG A 12 -38.00 27.87 49.86
C ARG A 12 -37.58 28.93 48.81
N ALA A 13 -38.63 29.30 48.05
CA ALA A 13 -38.82 30.39 47.09
C ALA A 13 -38.17 30.16 45.71
N THR A 14 -38.87 30.02 44.56
CA THR A 14 -40.00 30.77 43.96
C THR A 14 -39.77 32.28 43.92
N VAL A 15 -39.48 32.84 42.73
CA VAL A 15 -40.35 33.74 41.93
C VAL A 15 -39.57 34.25 40.69
N LYS A 16 -40.35 34.46 39.63
CA LYS A 16 -40.05 34.90 38.25
C LYS A 16 -39.53 36.35 38.11
N GLY A 17 -38.95 36.60 36.92
CA GLY A 17 -38.88 37.91 36.23
C GLY A 17 -37.53 38.60 36.40
N SER A 18 -36.98 39.38 35.48
CA SER A 18 -37.32 39.82 34.12
C SER A 18 -36.11 40.63 33.64
N ALA A 19 -35.88 40.68 32.32
CA ALA A 19 -35.13 41.70 31.57
C ALA A 19 -33.65 41.94 31.89
N GLY A 20 -32.80 41.83 30.86
CA GLY A 20 -31.43 42.34 30.88
C GLY A 20 -30.64 41.85 29.68
N GLY A 21 -30.50 42.70 28.68
CA GLY A 21 -29.91 42.37 27.39
C GLY A 21 -28.48 41.83 27.42
N SER A 22 -28.14 41.11 26.35
CA SER A 22 -26.79 41.12 25.80
C SER A 22 -26.86 40.63 24.36
N GLU A 23 -26.70 41.61 23.47
CA GLU A 23 -25.74 41.48 22.38
C GLU A 23 -25.94 40.29 21.44
N GLN A 24 -26.74 40.53 20.41
CA GLN A 24 -26.59 39.85 19.11
C GLN A 24 -25.20 40.15 18.54
N LYS A 25 -24.18 39.44 19.04
CA LYS A 25 -22.93 39.27 18.30
C LYS A 25 -23.20 38.28 17.18
N ARG A 26 -23.42 38.83 15.99
CA ARG A 26 -23.34 38.13 14.71
C ARG A 26 -22.05 37.29 14.71
N LYS A 27 -22.14 35.99 14.94
CA LYS A 27 -21.08 35.08 14.47
C LYS A 27 -21.28 34.98 12.97
N ALA A 28 -20.59 35.85 12.25
CA ALA A 28 -20.36 35.67 10.83
C ALA A 28 -19.75 34.28 10.66
N VAL A 29 -20.54 33.34 10.13
CA VAL A 29 -19.97 32.08 9.69
C VAL A 29 -19.13 32.44 8.48
N ASN A 30 -17.81 32.36 8.64
CA ASN A 30 -16.86 32.66 7.57
C ASN A 30 -17.22 31.81 6.35
N VAL A 31 -17.46 32.44 5.21
CA VAL A 31 -17.85 31.75 3.96
C VAL A 31 -16.76 30.74 3.52
N HIS A 32 -15.54 30.89 4.03
CA HIS A 32 -14.46 29.91 3.91
C HIS A 32 -14.69 28.61 4.71
N GLU A 33 -15.27 28.65 5.91
CA GLU A 33 -15.52 27.44 6.72
C GLU A 33 -16.60 26.54 6.08
N LEU A 34 -17.64 27.14 5.48
CA LEU A 34 -18.63 26.40 4.69
C LEU A 34 -18.07 25.86 3.37
N PHE A 35 -16.97 26.43 2.86
CA PHE A 35 -16.32 25.97 1.63
C PHE A 35 -15.49 24.71 1.87
N VAL A 36 -14.83 24.62 3.03
CA VAL A 36 -14.04 23.44 3.41
C VAL A 36 -14.95 22.22 3.56
N LEU A 37 -16.07 22.29 4.27
CA LEU A 37 -16.95 21.12 4.45
C LEU A 37 -17.67 20.64 3.18
N ARG A 38 -17.72 21.44 2.11
CA ARG A 38 -18.29 21.04 0.81
C ARG A 38 -17.26 20.45 -0.17
N LEU A 39 -15.97 20.63 0.08
CA LEU A 39 -14.88 20.05 -0.74
C LEU A 39 -14.40 18.68 -0.25
N PHE A 40 -14.67 18.32 1.00
CA PHE A 40 -14.22 17.04 1.57
C PHE A 40 -15.12 15.84 1.26
N GLY A 41 -16.31 16.04 0.66
CA GLY A 41 -17.29 14.97 0.44
C GLY A 41 -17.14 14.17 -0.87
N SER A 42 -16.36 14.62 -1.85
CA SER A 42 -16.30 13.89 -3.14
C SER A 42 -14.98 13.97 -3.88
N PHE A 43 -14.07 14.90 -3.59
CA PHE A 43 -12.76 14.92 -4.26
C PHE A 43 -11.65 14.42 -3.35
N TRP A 44 -11.62 14.87 -2.10
CA TRP A 44 -10.71 14.31 -1.10
C TRP A 44 -11.07 12.88 -0.72
N GLY A 45 -12.36 12.54 -0.63
CA GLY A 45 -12.80 11.15 -0.51
C GLY A 45 -12.42 10.29 -1.72
N TYR A 46 -12.43 10.83 -2.95
CA TYR A 46 -11.93 10.13 -4.14
C TYR A 46 -10.40 9.98 -4.12
N LEU A 47 -9.68 11.02 -3.71
CA LEU A 47 -8.22 10.99 -3.61
C LEU A 47 -7.76 10.07 -2.47
N PHE A 48 -8.50 9.98 -1.36
CA PHE A 48 -8.31 9.00 -0.29
C PHE A 48 -8.79 7.59 -0.66
N TYR A 49 -9.82 7.46 -1.52
CA TYR A 49 -10.27 6.16 -2.06
C TYR A 49 -9.21 5.56 -3.00
N TYR A 50 -8.41 6.38 -3.68
CA TYR A 50 -7.27 5.93 -4.48
C TYR A 50 -5.95 5.80 -3.72
N ALA A 51 -5.80 6.46 -2.57
CA ALA A 51 -4.63 6.33 -1.71
C ALA A 51 -4.92 5.29 -0.62
N ASP A 52 -4.73 4.00 -0.94
CA ASP A 52 -4.85 2.92 0.04
C ASP A 52 -3.95 3.21 1.27
N VAL A 53 -4.59 3.41 2.41
CA VAL A 53 -3.99 3.68 3.73
C VAL A 53 -3.16 2.52 4.28
N ARG A 54 -2.87 1.48 3.48
CA ARG A 54 -1.81 0.48 3.71
C ARG A 54 -0.40 0.97 3.34
N SER A 55 -0.29 2.13 2.69
CA SER A 55 0.97 2.78 2.26
C SER A 55 1.94 3.22 3.38
N LEU A 56 1.74 2.80 4.63
CA LEU A 56 2.65 3.09 5.75
C LEU A 56 3.43 1.85 6.25
N SER A 57 3.19 0.67 5.68
CA SER A 57 4.02 -0.51 5.93
C SER A 57 5.02 -0.70 4.79
N LYS A 58 6.31 -0.63 5.12
CA LYS A 58 7.47 -1.18 4.39
C LYS A 58 7.25 -1.39 2.87
N SER A 59 7.76 -0.47 2.05
CA SER A 59 7.77 -0.64 0.59
C SER A 59 8.35 -2.02 0.22
N VAL A 60 7.62 -2.81 -0.56
CA VAL A 60 8.07 -4.14 -0.99
C VAL A 60 9.26 -3.94 -1.93
N LYS A 61 10.38 -4.59 -1.62
CA LYS A 61 11.62 -4.48 -2.38
C LYS A 61 11.67 -5.58 -3.45
N LEU A 62 11.62 -5.17 -4.71
CA LEU A 62 11.52 -6.05 -5.88
C LEU A 62 12.86 -6.11 -6.61
N LEU A 63 13.23 -7.31 -7.07
CA LEU A 63 14.37 -7.51 -7.96
C LEU A 63 13.88 -7.91 -9.35
N LEU A 64 14.29 -7.16 -10.37
CA LEU A 64 14.12 -7.50 -11.78
C LEU A 64 15.36 -8.25 -12.27
N ASP A 65 15.13 -9.44 -12.82
CA ASP A 65 16.15 -10.26 -13.46
C ASP A 65 16.71 -9.60 -14.73
N GLU A 66 17.88 -10.06 -15.20
CA GLU A 66 18.58 -9.52 -16.38
C GLU A 66 17.74 -9.58 -17.66
N ASN A 67 16.84 -10.56 -17.74
CA ASN A 67 15.97 -10.81 -18.88
C ASN A 67 14.71 -9.93 -18.90
N VAL A 68 14.46 -9.15 -17.84
CA VAL A 68 13.30 -8.27 -17.76
C VAL A 68 13.66 -6.87 -18.28
N PRO A 69 12.87 -6.27 -19.18
CA PRO A 69 13.13 -4.92 -19.65
C PRO A 69 13.16 -3.91 -18.48
N ARG A 70 14.31 -3.26 -18.28
CA ARG A 70 14.53 -2.29 -17.17
C ARG A 70 13.46 -1.19 -17.08
N LYS A 71 12.88 -0.79 -18.22
CA LYS A 71 11.84 0.25 -18.29
C LYS A 71 10.62 -0.06 -17.42
N ILE A 72 10.33 -1.35 -17.15
CA ILE A 72 9.23 -1.79 -16.29
C ILE A 72 9.34 -1.24 -14.87
N LYS A 73 10.55 -0.97 -14.39
CA LYS A 73 10.79 -0.29 -13.10
C LYS A 73 10.02 1.03 -12.99
N ASN A 74 9.93 1.81 -14.07
CA ASN A 74 9.26 3.11 -14.07
C ASN A 74 7.73 2.98 -13.95
N ASP A 75 7.18 1.81 -14.26
CA ASP A 75 5.74 1.54 -14.19
C ASP A 75 5.32 0.95 -12.83
N LEU A 76 6.26 0.76 -11.91
CA LEU A 76 6.05 0.22 -10.56
C LEU A 76 6.48 1.23 -9.46
N PRO A 77 6.02 2.50 -9.50
CA PRO A 77 6.46 3.54 -8.56
C PRO A 77 6.05 3.28 -7.11
N GLU A 78 5.06 2.43 -6.89
CA GLU A 78 4.60 2.01 -5.55
C GLU A 78 5.55 1.03 -4.84
N PHE A 79 6.57 0.50 -5.54
CA PHE A 79 7.50 -0.49 -5.01
C PHE A 79 8.96 -0.02 -5.08
N GLU A 80 9.82 -0.57 -4.22
CA GLU A 80 11.26 -0.32 -4.27
C GLU A 80 11.92 -1.29 -5.26
N VAL A 81 12.00 -0.89 -6.53
CA VAL A 81 12.42 -1.80 -7.62
C VAL A 81 13.88 -1.60 -8.00
N PHE A 82 14.65 -2.69 -8.02
CA PHE A 82 16.02 -2.74 -8.52
C PHE A 82 16.17 -3.78 -9.60
N THR A 83 17.18 -3.62 -10.44
CA THR A 83 17.61 -4.62 -11.42
C THR A 83 18.85 -5.35 -10.90
N VAL A 84 19.04 -6.61 -11.28
CA VAL A 84 20.30 -7.37 -11.05
C VAL A 84 21.52 -6.55 -11.47
N GLN A 85 21.38 -5.80 -12.55
CA GLN A 85 22.42 -4.95 -13.10
C GLN A 85 22.73 -3.74 -12.20
N GLU A 86 21.74 -3.07 -11.62
CA GLU A 86 21.95 -1.97 -10.66
C GLU A 86 22.60 -2.46 -9.36
N MET A 87 22.31 -3.71 -8.96
CA MET A 87 22.94 -4.35 -7.80
C MET A 87 24.34 -4.90 -8.08
N ASN A 88 24.85 -4.79 -9.32
CA ASN A 88 26.09 -5.42 -9.77
C ASN A 88 26.13 -6.95 -9.59
N TRP A 89 24.98 -7.61 -9.72
CA TRP A 89 24.81 -9.06 -9.55
C TRP A 89 24.77 -9.83 -10.87
N ASN A 90 25.32 -9.24 -11.94
CA ASN A 90 25.31 -9.86 -13.26
C ASN A 90 26.03 -11.21 -13.27
N GLY A 91 25.44 -12.20 -13.96
CA GLY A 91 26.03 -13.53 -14.13
C GLY A 91 26.07 -14.40 -12.86
N LYS A 92 25.42 -13.95 -11.77
CA LYS A 92 25.30 -14.73 -10.54
C LYS A 92 24.45 -15.97 -10.80
N LYS A 93 24.88 -17.12 -10.23
CA LYS A 93 24.07 -18.34 -10.33
C LYS A 93 22.76 -18.14 -9.58
N LYS A 94 21.66 -18.73 -10.08
CA LYS A 94 20.32 -18.55 -9.50
C LYS A 94 20.25 -18.76 -7.98
N GLY A 95 20.91 -19.79 -7.45
CA GLY A 95 20.94 -20.05 -6.01
C GLY A 95 21.72 -19.00 -5.20
N GLU A 96 22.77 -18.45 -5.79
CA GLU A 96 23.53 -17.33 -5.22
C GLU A 96 22.70 -16.05 -5.26
N LEU A 97 21.98 -15.80 -6.36
CA LEU A 97 21.08 -14.66 -6.51
C LEU A 97 19.98 -14.64 -5.44
N LEU A 98 19.32 -15.78 -5.19
CA LEU A 98 18.30 -15.87 -4.14
C LEU A 98 18.89 -15.68 -2.73
N ALA A 99 20.12 -16.12 -2.49
CA ALA A 99 20.80 -15.88 -1.22
C ALA A 99 21.10 -14.39 -1.02
N LEU A 100 21.59 -13.71 -2.07
CA LEU A 100 21.84 -12.27 -2.07
C LEU A 100 20.54 -11.47 -1.85
N MET A 101 19.44 -11.90 -2.48
CA MET A 101 18.12 -11.31 -2.26
C MET A 101 17.71 -11.34 -0.79
N LEU A 102 17.82 -12.51 -0.14
CA LEU A 102 17.50 -12.65 1.29
C LEU A 102 18.39 -11.75 2.16
N ASN A 103 19.69 -11.69 1.85
CA ASN A 103 20.65 -10.87 2.58
C ASN A 103 20.34 -9.36 2.48
N ASP A 104 19.91 -8.90 1.31
CA ASP A 104 19.67 -7.47 1.03
C ASP A 104 18.20 -7.06 1.18
N GLY A 105 17.36 -7.93 1.74
CA GLY A 105 15.96 -7.66 2.06
C GLY A 105 15.02 -7.60 0.86
N PHE A 106 15.41 -8.18 -0.28
CA PHE A 106 14.53 -8.34 -1.43
C PHE A 106 13.46 -9.38 -1.13
N GLN A 107 12.22 -9.06 -1.46
CA GLN A 107 11.05 -9.85 -1.11
C GLN A 107 10.48 -10.61 -2.30
N VAL A 108 10.71 -10.14 -3.53
CA VAL A 108 10.17 -10.78 -4.74
C VAL A 108 11.18 -10.70 -5.87
N LEU A 109 11.37 -11.81 -6.60
CA LEU A 109 12.09 -11.85 -7.87
C LEU A 109 11.08 -11.81 -9.02
N ILE A 110 11.28 -10.93 -9.99
CA ILE A 110 10.53 -10.91 -11.24
C ILE A 110 11.47 -11.37 -12.36
N THR A 111 11.09 -12.44 -13.05
CA THR A 111 11.91 -13.06 -14.10
C THR A 111 11.03 -13.54 -15.26
N THR A 112 11.64 -13.76 -16.42
CA THR A 112 11.02 -14.45 -17.56
C THR A 112 11.60 -15.86 -17.78
N ASP A 113 12.57 -16.28 -16.95
CA ASP A 113 13.23 -17.58 -17.08
C ASP A 113 12.34 -18.73 -16.57
N LYS A 114 11.74 -19.44 -17.53
CA LYS A 114 10.86 -20.59 -17.30
C LYS A 114 11.55 -21.80 -16.66
N ASN A 115 12.88 -21.85 -16.69
CA ASN A 115 13.64 -22.96 -16.14
C ASN A 115 13.86 -22.83 -14.63
N LEU A 116 13.50 -21.69 -14.02
CA LEU A 116 13.71 -21.47 -12.59
C LEU A 116 12.89 -22.42 -11.71
N GLN A 117 11.66 -22.75 -12.12
CA GLN A 117 10.77 -23.67 -11.39
C GLN A 117 11.37 -25.06 -11.17
N ASN A 118 12.13 -25.58 -12.14
CA ASN A 118 12.62 -26.97 -12.15
C ASN A 118 14.02 -27.11 -11.53
N GLN A 119 14.76 -26.01 -11.41
CA GLN A 119 16.17 -26.00 -10.99
C GLN A 119 16.38 -25.51 -9.56
N GLN A 120 15.37 -24.89 -8.95
CA GLN A 120 15.49 -24.26 -7.63
C GLN A 120 14.88 -25.12 -6.53
N ASN A 121 15.59 -25.18 -5.40
CA ASN A 121 15.06 -25.74 -4.18
C ASN A 121 14.43 -24.60 -3.36
N PHE A 122 13.16 -24.31 -3.60
CA PHE A 122 12.42 -23.27 -2.88
C PHE A 122 12.25 -23.56 -1.38
N ASN A 123 12.53 -24.78 -0.92
CA ASN A 123 12.61 -25.08 0.51
C ASN A 123 13.85 -24.45 1.16
N LYS A 124 14.93 -24.24 0.39
CA LYS A 124 16.16 -23.59 0.85
C LYS A 124 16.06 -22.06 0.78
N TYR A 125 15.31 -21.54 -0.19
CA TYR A 125 15.12 -20.12 -0.42
C TYR A 125 13.63 -19.80 -0.49
N PRO A 126 12.98 -19.46 0.64
CA PRO A 126 11.57 -19.12 0.69
C PRO A 126 11.35 -17.71 0.14
N VAL A 127 11.56 -17.56 -1.17
CA VAL A 127 11.42 -16.29 -1.89
C VAL A 127 10.34 -16.46 -2.95
N PRO A 128 9.32 -15.59 -2.97
CA PRO A 128 8.39 -15.49 -4.08
C PRO A 128 9.08 -15.13 -5.40
N VAL A 129 8.76 -15.87 -6.45
CA VAL A 129 9.25 -15.64 -7.80
C VAL A 129 8.06 -15.44 -8.73
N LEU A 130 7.96 -14.27 -9.33
CA LEU A 130 6.97 -13.97 -10.36
C LEU A 130 7.56 -14.20 -11.75
N MET A 131 6.98 -15.16 -12.47
CA MET A 131 7.41 -15.57 -13.80
C MET A 131 6.51 -14.95 -14.86
N LEU A 132 7.05 -13.99 -15.60
CA LEU A 132 6.33 -13.29 -16.67
C LEU A 132 6.30 -14.15 -17.93
N ASN A 133 5.12 -14.70 -18.24
CA ASN A 133 4.89 -15.50 -19.43
C ASN A 133 4.47 -14.59 -20.60
N VAL A 134 5.46 -14.04 -21.29
CA VAL A 134 5.26 -13.24 -22.51
C VAL A 134 5.75 -13.98 -23.75
N LYS A 135 5.09 -13.74 -24.90
CA LYS A 135 5.55 -14.25 -26.20
C LYS A 135 6.86 -13.59 -26.65
N LEU A 136 7.07 -12.32 -26.29
CA LEU A 136 8.25 -11.53 -26.65
C LEU A 136 8.75 -10.72 -25.46
N LEU A 137 10.06 -10.73 -25.22
CA LEU A 137 10.75 -9.97 -24.16
C LEU A 137 10.94 -8.50 -24.52
N THR A 138 9.86 -7.86 -24.95
CA THR A 138 9.85 -6.44 -25.29
C THR A 138 8.98 -5.69 -24.29
N TYR A 139 9.32 -4.43 -24.05
CA TYR A 139 8.57 -3.57 -23.14
C TYR A 139 7.06 -3.59 -23.41
N PRO A 140 6.54 -3.42 -24.65
CA PRO A 140 5.09 -3.41 -24.88
C PRO A 140 4.39 -4.72 -24.50
N HIS A 141 5.08 -5.84 -24.61
CA HIS A 141 4.50 -7.15 -24.28
C HIS A 141 4.46 -7.39 -22.77
N VAL A 142 5.53 -6.98 -22.07
CA VAL A 142 5.59 -7.04 -20.62
C VAL A 142 4.66 -6.00 -19.98
N PHE A 143 4.53 -4.82 -20.58
CA PHE A 143 3.64 -3.75 -20.15
C PHE A 143 2.18 -4.23 -20.03
N LYS A 144 1.72 -5.07 -20.96
CA LYS A 144 0.38 -5.68 -20.92
C LYS A 144 0.14 -6.56 -19.69
N LEU A 145 1.19 -7.06 -19.04
CA LEU A 145 1.10 -7.86 -17.82
C LEU A 145 1.09 -7.02 -16.53
N LEU A 146 1.39 -5.72 -16.62
CA LEU A 146 1.50 -4.86 -15.44
C LEU A 146 0.25 -4.87 -14.54
N PRO A 147 -1.00 -4.82 -15.07
CA PRO A 147 -2.17 -4.85 -14.20
C PRO A 147 -2.22 -6.11 -13.34
N GLU A 148 -1.99 -7.26 -13.95
CA GLU A 148 -1.98 -8.55 -13.24
C GLU A 148 -0.78 -8.67 -12.29
N LEU A 149 0.40 -8.20 -12.72
CA LEU A 149 1.60 -8.16 -11.89
C LEU A 149 1.37 -7.34 -10.62
N LYS A 150 0.82 -6.12 -10.74
CA LYS A 150 0.49 -5.26 -9.60
C LYS A 150 -0.54 -5.90 -8.67
N ASN A 151 -1.58 -6.50 -9.24
CA ASN A 151 -2.58 -7.21 -8.45
C ASN A 151 -1.96 -8.33 -7.61
N ARG A 152 -1.02 -9.10 -8.18
CA ARG A 152 -0.32 -10.16 -7.44
C ARG A 152 0.67 -9.64 -6.42
N LEU A 153 1.38 -8.56 -6.72
CA LEU A 153 2.28 -7.91 -5.77
C LEU A 153 1.55 -7.31 -4.56
N ASN A 154 0.28 -6.92 -4.72
CA ASN A 154 -0.57 -6.42 -3.64
C ASN A 154 -1.35 -7.52 -2.89
N SER A 155 -1.14 -8.80 -3.25
CA SER A 155 -1.77 -9.96 -2.62
C SER A 155 -0.73 -10.80 -1.88
N ASP A 156 -1.18 -11.78 -1.09
CA ASP A 156 -0.28 -12.74 -0.46
C ASP A 156 0.43 -13.59 -1.54
N LEU A 157 1.76 -13.45 -1.61
CA LEU A 157 2.60 -14.21 -2.52
C LEU A 157 3.16 -15.45 -1.81
N PRO A 158 2.80 -16.67 -2.24
CA PRO A 158 3.41 -17.87 -1.70
C PRO A 158 4.88 -17.96 -2.11
N ASN A 159 5.68 -18.65 -1.28
CA ASN A 159 7.04 -19.00 -1.65
C ASN A 159 7.05 -19.88 -2.90
N GLY A 160 8.02 -19.65 -3.79
CA GLY A 160 8.14 -20.37 -5.05
C GLY A 160 7.63 -19.59 -6.26
N SER A 161 7.45 -20.30 -7.37
CA SER A 161 7.11 -19.69 -8.66
C SER A 161 5.62 -19.49 -8.86
N THR A 162 5.22 -18.26 -9.21
CA THR A 162 3.88 -17.90 -9.67
C THR A 162 3.94 -17.37 -11.10
N PHE A 163 3.11 -17.91 -11.99
CA PHE A 163 3.07 -17.49 -13.38
C PHE A 163 2.12 -16.31 -13.58
N ILE A 164 2.60 -15.28 -14.29
CA ILE A 164 1.81 -14.14 -14.74
C ILE A 164 1.68 -14.24 -16.26
N SER A 165 0.45 -14.34 -16.75
CA SER A 165 0.16 -14.41 -18.19
C SER A 165 -0.91 -13.39 -18.55
N GLN A 166 -1.02 -13.06 -19.84
CA GLN A 166 -2.12 -12.23 -20.30
C GLN A 166 -3.39 -13.03 -20.07
N GLN A 167 -4.32 -12.48 -19.31
CA GLN A 167 -5.67 -13.02 -19.35
C GLN A 167 -6.18 -12.79 -20.77
N GLU A 168 -6.45 -13.87 -21.50
CA GLU A 168 -7.22 -13.77 -22.72
C GLU A 168 -8.57 -13.20 -22.29
N SER A 169 -8.81 -11.93 -22.61
CA SER A 169 -10.12 -11.34 -22.51
C SER A 169 -11.01 -12.14 -23.45
N ASN A 170 -11.71 -13.13 -22.91
CA ASN A 170 -12.82 -13.79 -23.57
C ASN A 170 -13.85 -12.70 -23.86
N ILE A 171 -13.78 -12.14 -25.06
CA ILE A 171 -14.86 -11.37 -25.69
C ILE A 171 -15.65 -12.37 -26.53
#